data_AF-A0A699YUN9-F1
#
_entry.id   AF-A0A699YUN9-F1
#
_cell.length_a   1.000
_cell.length_b   1.000
_cell.length_c   1.000
_cell.angle_alpha   90.00
_cell.angle_beta   90.00
_cell.angle_gamma   90.00
#
_symmetry.space_group_name_H-M   'P 1'
#
loop_
_entity.id
_entity.type
_entity.pdbx_description
1 polymer ?
#
loop_
_entity_poly.entity_id
_entity_poly.type
_entity_poly.pdbx_seq_one_letter_code
_entity_poly.pdbx_strand_id
1 'polypeptide(L)' 'MQTPTPMSPLESLASSAVRTAHKVHASLIVVLTRGGSTARLVAKYRPLVPVLTVAVPVLTT' A
#
# COMPACT_ATOMS: atom_id res chain seq x y z
N MET A 1 -14.56 8.66 -4.13
CA MET A 1 -13.27 9.25 -3.68
C MET A 1 -12.46 9.59 -4.91
N GLN A 2 -12.60 10.80 -5.47
CA GLN A 2 -11.89 11.23 -6.67
C GLN A 2 -10.56 11.87 -6.24
N THR A 3 -9.43 11.26 -6.61
CA THR A 3 -8.09 11.78 -6.27
C THR A 3 -7.74 12.91 -7.26
N PRO A 4 -7.25 14.08 -6.80
CA PRO A 4 -6.88 15.17 -7.70
C PRO A 4 -5.73 14.73 -8.63
N THR A 5 -5.88 15.03 -9.92
CA THR A 5 -4.84 14.84 -10.94
C THR A 5 -3.87 16.03 -10.91
N PRO A 6 -2.54 15.81 -10.93
CA PRO A 6 -1.84 14.54 -11.14
C PRO A 6 -1.68 13.73 -9.83
N MET A 7 -2.01 12.43 -9.90
CA MET A 7 -1.74 11.51 -8.79
C MET A 7 -0.24 11.24 -8.67
N SER A 8 0.25 11.17 -7.42
CA SER A 8 1.63 10.72 -7.18
C SER A 8 1.78 9.24 -7.56
N PRO A 9 2.96 8.80 -8.02
CA PRO A 9 3.21 7.39 -8.34
C PRO A 9 2.90 6.43 -7.18
N LEU A 10 3.14 6.87 -5.94
CA LEU A 10 2.85 6.10 -4.73
C LEU A 10 1.35 5.90 -4.48
N GLU A 11 0.52 6.92 -4.71
CA GLU A 11 -0.95 6.79 -4.61
C GLU A 11 -1.49 5.90 -5.74
N SER A 12 -0.99 6.07 -6.96
CA SER A 12 -1.34 5.21 -8.10
C SER A 12 -0.98 3.74 -7.85
N LEU A 13 0.19 3.48 -7.25
CA LEU A 13 0.62 2.15 -6.85
C LEU A 13 -0.29 1.56 -5.78
N ALA A 14 -0.58 2.31 -4.71
CA ALA A 14 -1.46 1.86 -3.63
C ALA A 14 -2.85 1.49 -4.14
N SER A 15 -3.43 2.33 -5.01
CA SER A 15 -4.74 2.08 -5.61
C SER A 15 -4.76 0.83 -6.49
N SER A 16 -3.69 0.61 -7.26
CA SER A 16 -3.54 -0.57 -8.13
C SER A 16 -3.33 -1.84 -7.31
N ALA A 17 -2.51 -1.79 -6.26
CA ALA A 17 -2.25 -2.92 -5.37
C ALA A 17 -3.54 -3.43 -4.69
N VAL A 18 -4.38 -2.52 -4.18
CA VAL A 18 -5.66 -2.87 -3.54
C VAL A 18 -6.64 -3.46 -4.56
N ARG A 19 -6.72 -2.90 -5.77
CA ARG A 19 -7.55 -3.46 -6.84
C ARG A 19 -7.07 -4.84 -7.29
N THR A 20 -5.77 -5.04 -7.44
CA THR A 20 -5.20 -6.34 -7.79
C THR A 20 -5.48 -7.36 -6.69
N ALA A 21 -5.28 -7.02 -5.42
CA ALA A 21 -5.59 -7.89 -4.29
C ALA A 21 -7.05 -8.34 -4.29
N HIS A 22 -7.98 -7.43 -4.60
CA HIS A 22 -9.39 -7.78 -4.78
C HIS A 22 -9.61 -8.72 -5.99
N LYS A 23 -9.01 -8.40 -7.14
CA LYS A 23 -9.18 -9.18 -8.37
C LYS A 23 -8.65 -10.61 -8.27
N VAL A 24 -7.55 -10.81 -7.56
CA VAL A 24 -6.93 -12.13 -7.38
C VAL A 24 -7.42 -12.87 -6.13
N HIS A 25 -8.37 -12.29 -5.37
CA HIS A 25 -8.81 -12.82 -4.08
C HIS A 25 -7.63 -13.11 -3.14
N ALA A 26 -6.68 -12.16 -3.04
CA ALA A 26 -5.52 -12.31 -2.17
C ALA A 26 -5.96 -12.45 -0.71
N SER A 27 -5.24 -13.23 0.09
CA SER A 27 -5.53 -13.34 1.53
C SER A 27 -4.91 -12.20 2.37
N LEU A 28 -3.90 -11.51 1.84
CA LEU A 28 -3.13 -10.49 2.55
C LEU A 28 -2.40 -9.56 1.57
N ILE A 29 -2.25 -8.28 1.94
CA ILE A 29 -1.32 -7.35 1.28
C ILE A 29 -0.11 -7.13 2.19
N VAL A 30 1.10 -7.38 1.67
CA VAL A 30 2.36 -7.10 2.38
C VAL A 30 2.97 -5.79 1.89
N VAL A 31 3.27 -4.88 2.80
CA VAL A 31 3.88 -3.58 2.51
C VAL A 31 5.25 -3.50 3.15
N LEU A 32 6.30 -3.42 2.33
CA LEU A 32 7.66 -3.15 2.80
C LEU A 32 7.88 -1.64 2.84
N THR A 33 8.26 -1.11 3.99
CA THR A 33 8.46 0.34 4.15
C THR A 33 9.50 0.63 5.23
N ARG A 34 10.15 1.79 5.14
CA ARG A 34 11.07 2.25 6.20
C ARG A 34 10.37 3.04 7.30
N GLY A 35 9.27 3.72 6.97
CA GLY A 35 8.61 4.68 7.86
C GLY A 35 7.07 4.65 7.83
N GLY A 36 6.46 3.61 7.27
CA GLY A 36 5.00 3.42 7.32
C GLY A 36 4.18 4.27 6.34
N SER A 37 4.79 5.22 5.62
CA SER A 37 4.10 6.12 4.70
C SER A 37 3.35 5.36 3.59
N THR A 38 3.98 4.35 2.99
CA THR A 38 3.35 3.50 1.96
C THR A 38 2.17 2.70 2.53
N ALA A 39 2.30 2.17 3.75
CA ALA A 39 1.23 1.40 4.39
C ALA A 39 0.00 2.27 4.67
N ARG A 40 0.22 3.54 5.08
CA ARG A 40 -0.86 4.53 5.24
C ARG A 40 -1.61 4.80 3.94
N LEU A 41 -0.90 4.87 2.81
CA LEU A 41 -1.52 5.05 1.49
C LEU A 41 -2.37 3.85 1.10
N VAL A 42 -1.89 2.63 1.32
CA VAL A 42 -2.69 1.41 1.06
C VAL A 42 -3.94 1.38 1.96
N ALA A 43 -3.79 1.69 3.26
CA ALA A 43 -4.90 1.70 4.21
C ALA A 43 -5.98 2.75 3.91
N LYS A 44 -5.63 3.84 3.22
CA LYS A 44 -6.57 4.87 2.73
C LYS A 44 -7.64 4.28 1.81
N TYR A 45 -7.28 3.27 1.01
CA TYR A 45 -8.17 2.60 0.08
C TYR A 45 -9.01 1.47 0.72
N ARG A 46 -8.89 1.24 2.04
CA ARG A 46 -9.71 0.29 2.81
C ARG A 46 -9.79 -1.11 2.13
N PRO A 47 -8.68 -1.82 1.99
CA PRO A 47 -8.69 -3.17 1.45
C PRO A 47 -9.57 -4.09 2.31
N LEU A 48 -10.24 -5.05 1.67
CA LEU A 48 -11.03 -6.10 2.35
C LEU A 48 -10.16 -7.15 3.04
N VAL A 49 -8.87 -7.17 2.69
CA VAL A 49 -7.88 -8.13 3.17
C VAL A 49 -6.96 -7.42 4.16
N PRO A 50 -6.40 -8.15 5.15
CA PRO A 50 -5.46 -7.56 6.09
C PRO A 50 -4.24 -6.94 5.37
N VAL A 51 -3.64 -5.93 6.00
CA VAL A 51 -2.41 -5.28 5.51
C VAL A 51 -1.30 -5.52 6.53
N LEU A 52 -0.31 -6.33 6.16
CA LEU A 52 0.88 -6.56 6.96
C LEU A 52 1.97 -5.59 6.54
N THR A 53 2.42 -4.75 7.47
CA THR A 53 3.51 -3.80 7.22
C THR A 53 4.80 -4.33 7.81
N VAL A 54 5.84 -4.45 6.97
CA VAL A 54 7.18 -4.85 7.38
C VAL A 54 8.08 -3.63 7.35
N ALA A 55 8.60 -3.26 8.52
CA ALA A 55 9.59 -2.20 8.65
C ALA A 55 10.97 -2.74 8.26
N VAL A 56 11.60 -2.15 7.24
CA VAL A 56 12.96 -2.51 6.84
C VAL A 56 13.93 -1.45 7.38
N PRO A 57 14.63 -1.71 8.50
CA PRO A 57 15.64 -0.79 9.01
C PRO A 57 16.87 -0.80 8.09
N VAL A 58 17.49 0.36 7.90
CA VAL A 58 18.79 0.46 7.23
C VAL A 58 19.85 0.33 8.32
N LEU A 59 20.60 -0.77 8.29
CA LEU A 59 21.77 -0.96 9.15
C LEU A 59 22.93 -0.17 8.52
N THR A 60 23.20 1.02 9.04
CA THR A 60 24.43 1.76 8.75
C THR A 60 25.50 1.30 9.73
N THR A 61 26.50 0.55 9.23
CA THR A 61 27.73 0.17 9.94
C THR A 61 28.73 1.31 9.95
#